data_AF-A0A2M7B9E4-F1
#
_entry.id   AF-A0A2M7B9E4-F1
#
_cell.length_a   1.000
_cell.length_b   1.000
_cell.length_c   1.000
_cell.angle_alpha   90.00
_cell.angle_beta   90.00
_cell.angle_gamma   90.00
#
_symmetry.space_group_name_H-M   'P 1'
#
loop_
_entity.id
_entity.type
_entity.pdbx_description
1 polymer ?
#
loop_
_entity_poly.entity_id
_entity_poly.type
_entity_poly.pdbx_seq_one_letter_code
_entity_poly.pdbx_strand_id
1 'polypeptide(L)' 'MKIFVKAKPGAKAEKMEKIDDSHFTVSVKEPPIQGMANLAIIKVFAEYFGVAPSNVKIVSG' A
#
# COMPACT_ATOMS: atom_id res chain seq x y z
N MET A 1 -8.84 -5.53 -11.31
CA MET A 1 -7.76 -6.44 -10.84
C MET A 1 -7.76 -6.43 -9.32
N LYS A 2 -7.57 -7.58 -8.67
CA LYS A 2 -7.39 -7.67 -7.21
C LYS A 2 -5.95 -8.05 -6.93
N ILE A 3 -5.30 -7.35 -6.02
CA ILE A 3 -3.96 -7.65 -5.51
C ILE A 3 -4.02 -7.80 -4.01
N PHE A 4 -3.15 -8.64 -3.48
CA PHE A 4 -2.99 -8.88 -2.05
C PHE A 4 -1.76 -8.13 -1.56
N VAL A 5 -1.96 -7.31 -0.53
CA VAL A 5 -0.92 -6.45 0.02
C VAL A 5 -0.70 -6.82 1.48
N LYS A 6 0.53 -7.13 1.84
CA LYS A 6 0.96 -7.26 3.22
C LYS A 6 1.49 -5.93 3.72
N ALA A 7 0.67 -5.22 4.49
CA ALA A 7 1.01 -3.93 5.08
C ALA A 7 1.90 -4.10 6.32
N LYS A 8 3.00 -3.35 6.39
CA LYS A 8 3.89 -3.22 7.55
C LYS A 8 3.99 -1.74 7.94
N PRO A 9 3.01 -1.22 8.70
CA PRO A 9 3.02 0.18 9.13
C PRO A 9 4.03 0.42 10.27
N GLY A 10 4.44 1.67 10.45
CA GLY A 10 5.44 2.04 11.46
C GLY A 10 6.86 1.55 11.15
N ALA A 11 7.17 1.28 9.88
CA ALA A 11 8.51 0.91 9.45
C ALA A 11 9.47 2.11 9.53
N LYS A 12 10.75 1.87 9.80
CA LYS A 12 11.77 2.93 9.78
C LYS A 12 11.96 3.56 8.40
N ALA A 13 11.73 2.78 7.34
CA ALA A 13 11.86 3.20 5.97
C ALA A 13 10.63 2.76 5.16
N GLU A 14 10.29 3.58 4.18
CA GLU A 14 9.23 3.25 3.22
C GLU A 14 9.81 2.30 2.17
N LYS A 15 9.18 1.15 1.95
CA LYS A 15 9.67 0.12 1.03
C LYS A 15 8.52 -0.68 0.45
N MET A 16 8.48 -0.81 -0.87
CA MET A 16 7.57 -1.71 -1.58
C MET A 16 8.38 -2.87 -2.17
N GLU A 17 7.96 -4.09 -1.89
CA GLU A 17 8.52 -5.32 -2.45
C GLU A 17 7.43 -6.07 -3.19
N LYS A 18 7.65 -6.34 -4.48
CA LYS A 18 6.81 -7.23 -5.27
C LYS A 18 7.24 -8.67 -4.98
N ILE A 19 6.34 -9.46 -4.40
CA ILE A 19 6.58 -10.90 -4.17
C ILE A 19 6.20 -11.66 -5.46
N ASP A 20 4.99 -11.42 -5.95
CA ASP A 20 4.44 -12.01 -7.19
C ASP A 20 3.66 -10.97 -7.99
N ASP A 21 3.08 -11.36 -9.13
CA ASP A 21 2.21 -10.49 -9.93
C ASP A 21 0.96 -9.99 -9.18
N SER A 22 0.49 -10.73 -8.18
CA SER A 22 -0.66 -10.36 -7.36
C SER A 22 -0.32 -10.10 -5.89
N HIS A 23 0.90 -10.39 -5.43
CA HIS A 23 1.30 -10.28 -4.02
C HIS A 23 2.39 -9.23 -3.81
N PHE A 24 2.13 -8.28 -2.92
CA PHE A 24 3.04 -7.19 -2.60
C PHE A 24 3.23 -7.08 -1.09
N THR A 25 4.43 -6.73 -0.64
CA THR A 25 4.69 -6.30 0.73
C THR A 25 5.01 -4.82 0.72
N VAL A 26 4.27 -4.04 1.50
CA VAL A 26 4.47 -2.59 1.59
C VAL A 26 4.75 -2.22 3.03
N SER A 27 5.90 -1.61 3.25
CA SER A 27 6.32 -1.05 4.52
C SER A 27 6.18 0.46 4.44
N VAL A 28 5.35 1.04 5.30
CA VAL A 28 5.10 2.49 5.36
C VAL A 28 5.58 3.03 6.69
N LYS A 29 6.05 4.28 6.70
CA LYS A 29 6.48 4.95 7.93
C LYS A 29 5.27 5.36 8.77
N GLU A 30 4.16 5.64 8.10
CA GLU A 30 2.91 6.08 8.68
C GLU A 30 2.38 5.02 9.65
N PRO A 31 1.92 5.45 10.83
CA PRO A 31 1.32 4.54 11.79
C PRO A 31 -0.05 4.05 11.29
N PRO A 32 -0.55 2.91 11.78
CA PRO A 32 -1.90 2.41 11.48
C PRO A 32 -2.98 3.17 12.26
N ILE A 33 -2.78 4.47 12.50
CA ILE A 33 -3.69 5.33 13.26
C ILE A 33 -4.61 6.04 12.26
N GLN A 34 -5.92 5.97 12.48
CA GLN A 34 -6.93 6.66 11.68
C GLN A 34 -6.83 6.40 10.15
N GLY A 35 -6.32 5.24 9.74
CA GLY A 35 -6.15 4.90 8.33
C GLY A 35 -5.00 5.65 7.61
N MET A 36 -4.08 6.30 8.32
CA MET A 36 -2.92 6.96 7.71
C MET A 36 -2.06 5.98 6.90
N ALA A 37 -1.76 4.80 7.45
CA ALA A 37 -1.07 3.74 6.72
C ALA A 37 -1.78 3.33 5.42
N ASN A 38 -3.11 3.26 5.44
CA ASN A 38 -3.91 2.91 4.27
C ASN A 38 -3.81 3.99 3.19
N LEU A 39 -3.88 5.26 3.57
CA LEU A 39 -3.72 6.37 2.64
C LEU A 39 -2.31 6.39 2.01
N ALA A 40 -1.28 6.13 2.81
CA ALA A 40 0.09 6.01 2.31
C ALA A 40 0.20 4.86 1.30
N ILE A 41 -0.29 3.67 1.64
CA ILE A 41 -0.31 2.50 0.75
C ILE A 41 -1.03 2.82 -0.58
N ILE A 42 -2.20 3.45 -0.52
CA ILE A 42 -2.98 3.84 -1.69
C ILE A 42 -2.16 4.77 -2.59
N LYS A 43 -1.47 5.77 -2.03
CA LYS A 43 -0.62 6.70 -2.80
C LYS A 43 0.53 5.98 -3.49
N VAL A 44 1.26 5.12 -2.77
CA VAL A 44 2.39 4.37 -3.34
C VAL A 44 1.93 3.49 -4.49
N PHE A 45 0.80 2.79 -4.35
CA PHE A 45 0.26 1.98 -5.44
C PHE A 45 -0.27 2.81 -6.60
N ALA A 46 -0.90 3.94 -6.33
CA ALA A 46 -1.37 4.86 -7.36
C ALA A 46 -0.20 5.35 -8.23
N GLU A 47 0.90 5.77 -7.59
CA GLU A 47 2.14 6.16 -8.28
C GLU A 47 2.78 5.00 -9.04
N TYR A 48 2.89 3.82 -8.42
CA TYR A 48 3.47 2.63 -9.06
C TYR A 48 2.74 2.20 -10.32
N PHE A 49 1.40 2.24 -10.32
CA PHE A 49 0.59 1.87 -11.46
C PHE A 49 0.27 3.06 -12.40
N GLY A 50 0.71 4.28 -12.07
CA GLY A 50 0.40 5.48 -12.85
C GLY A 50 -1.09 5.81 -12.91
N VAL A 51 -1.85 5.48 -11.88
CA VAL A 51 -3.31 5.71 -11.80
C VAL A 51 -3.65 6.74 -10.71
N ALA A 52 -4.83 7.33 -10.79
CA ALA A 52 -5.30 8.21 -9.73
C ALA A 52 -5.52 7.43 -8.41
N PRO A 53 -5.22 8.02 -7.24
CA PRO A 53 -5.47 7.40 -5.94
C PRO A 53 -6.94 6.99 -5.72
N SER A 54 -7.88 7.71 -6.33
CA SER A 54 -9.32 7.38 -6.31
C SER A 54 -9.65 6.06 -7.00
N ASN A 55 -8.81 5.59 -7.92
CA ASN A 55 -8.96 4.31 -8.61
C ASN A 55 -8.38 3.14 -7.79
N VAL A 56 -7.67 3.42 -6.70
CA VAL A 56 -7.11 2.42 -5.81
C VAL A 56 -7.97 2.37 -4.55
N LYS A 57 -8.63 1.22 -4.32
CA LYS A 57 -9.50 1.01 -3.18
C LYS A 57 -9.05 -0.20 -2.39
N ILE A 58 -8.93 -0.03 -1.07
CA ILE A 58 -8.76 -1.15 -0.15
C ILE A 58 -10.12 -1.84 0.01
N VAL A 59 -10.18 -3.11 -0.36
CA VAL A 59 -11.42 -3.91 -0.29
C VAL A 59 -11.57 -4.58 1.07
N SER A 60 -10.45 -5.01 1.66
CA SER A 60 -10.39 -5.70 2.95
C SER A 60 -9.02 -5.50 3.58
N GLY A 61 -8.95 -5.30 4.89
CA GLY A 61 -7.73 -5.11 5.67
C GLY A 61 -7.99 -5.31 7.15
#